data_AF-A0A2V6A4B8-F1
#
_entry.id   AF-A0A2V6A4B8-F1
#
_cell.length_a   1.000
_cell.length_b   1.000
_cell.length_c   1.000
_cell.angle_alpha   90.00
_cell.angle_beta   90.00
_cell.angle_gamma   90.00
#
_symmetry.space_group_name_H-M   'P 1'
#
loop_
_entity.id
_entity.type
_entity.pdbx_description
1 polymer ?
#
loop_
_entity_poly.entity_id
_entity_poly.type
_entity_poly.pdbx_seq_one_letter_code
_entity_poly.pdbx_strand_id
1 'polypeptide(L)'
;MARVHRERPRRMRSPGDLPLFLVIRVYESEDRPALMNETHREDPHAPLSYHGARRIVWLVFFVFIIWLIVRALQPVILLFALVFLLAMVLNPIVVWLQKHRVPRFVGVILVIFALIAVTTTIILFAIPPLRRQLQELVHSTPNMWQGIRTRIESLTKDYPKVREALPRTDEMTGKVGAAAATVGNFLLQSTLGLAGGVASALLAILLLVFVLANPRPLVAAYLALAPDRYREQARRTLARMMRQMIAWARGVAINGVITGVSIGSLLWLVGVQPALIFGVFGFLGEFLPN
;
A
#
# COMPACT_ATOMS: atom_id res chain seq x y z
N MET A 1 -82.62 -69.05 22.36
CA MET A 1 -82.85 -68.02 21.31
C MET A 1 -81.51 -67.81 20.59
N ALA A 2 -81.17 -68.60 19.56
CA ALA A 2 -81.56 -68.52 18.13
C ALA A 2 -80.94 -67.27 17.44
N ARG A 3 -79.71 -67.36 16.88
CA ARG A 3 -79.28 -67.83 15.53
C ARG A 3 -79.84 -67.07 14.31
N VAL A 4 -78.92 -66.34 13.67
CA VAL A 4 -78.59 -66.26 12.22
C VAL A 4 -79.73 -65.99 11.23
N HIS A 5 -79.66 -64.84 10.53
CA HIS A 5 -80.21 -64.69 9.18
C HIS A 5 -79.12 -64.36 8.17
N ARG A 6 -79.03 -65.24 7.16
CA ARG A 6 -78.26 -65.13 5.91
C ARG A 6 -79.02 -64.31 4.85
N GLU A 7 -78.27 -64.03 3.77
CA GLU A 7 -78.68 -63.84 2.36
C GLU A 7 -78.85 -62.39 1.89
N ARG A 8 -78.44 -61.94 0.69
CA ARG A 8 -77.70 -62.46 -0.50
C ARG A 8 -77.47 -61.24 -1.46
N PRO A 9 -76.80 -61.39 -2.63
CA PRO A 9 -76.05 -60.32 -3.29
C PRO A 9 -76.91 -59.40 -4.18
N ARG A 10 -76.50 -58.12 -4.27
CA ARG A 10 -77.13 -57.14 -5.17
C ARG A 10 -76.75 -57.42 -6.62
N ARG A 11 -77.79 -57.69 -7.41
CA ARG A 11 -77.76 -57.85 -8.88
C ARG A 11 -77.06 -56.67 -9.55
N MET A 12 -76.27 -57.01 -10.57
CA MET A 12 -75.72 -56.10 -11.59
C MET A 12 -76.82 -55.17 -12.11
N ARG A 13 -76.57 -53.85 -12.03
CA ARG A 13 -77.34 -52.84 -12.75
C ARG A 13 -76.81 -52.73 -14.17
N SER A 14 -77.76 -52.65 -15.10
CA SER A 14 -77.58 -52.43 -16.53
C SER A 14 -76.64 -51.24 -16.84
N PRO A 15 -75.85 -51.25 -17.92
CA PRO A 15 -74.79 -50.26 -18.21
C PRO A 15 -75.30 -48.90 -18.72
N GLY A 16 -76.46 -48.43 -18.22
CA GLY A 16 -77.11 -47.19 -18.67
C GLY A 16 -77.01 -46.02 -17.70
N ASP A 17 -76.67 -46.26 -16.42
CA ASP A 17 -76.84 -45.26 -15.35
C ASP A 17 -75.54 -44.93 -14.60
N LEU A 18 -74.39 -44.94 -15.30
CA LEU A 18 -73.13 -44.45 -14.72
C LEU A 18 -73.07 -42.93 -14.83
N PRO A 19 -72.76 -42.20 -13.75
CA PRO A 19 -72.70 -40.74 -13.80
C PRO A 19 -71.56 -40.27 -14.71
N LEU A 20 -71.85 -39.24 -15.53
CA LEU A 20 -71.03 -38.74 -16.63
C LEU A 20 -69.55 -38.47 -16.26
N PHE A 21 -69.26 -38.14 -15.00
CA PHE A 21 -67.89 -37.88 -14.53
C PHE A 21 -67.00 -39.13 -14.50
N LEU A 22 -67.59 -40.34 -14.43
CA LEU A 22 -66.83 -41.59 -14.40
C LEU A 22 -66.43 -42.06 -15.80
N VAL A 23 -67.22 -41.72 -16.83
CA VAL A 23 -66.91 -41.99 -18.24
C VAL A 23 -65.76 -41.10 -18.73
N ILE A 24 -65.73 -39.83 -18.31
CA ILE A 24 -64.65 -38.90 -18.67
C ILE A 24 -63.31 -39.34 -18.07
N ARG A 25 -63.30 -39.92 -16.86
CA ARG A 25 -62.06 -40.42 -16.23
C ARG A 25 -61.45 -41.64 -16.91
N VAL A 26 -62.25 -42.45 -17.61
CA VAL A 26 -61.77 -43.66 -18.30
C VAL A 26 -61.27 -43.32 -19.71
N TYR A 27 -61.77 -42.25 -20.33
CA TYR A 27 -61.28 -41.82 -21.66
C TYR A 27 -59.97 -41.02 -21.60
N GLU A 28 -59.62 -40.44 -20.44
CA GLU A 28 -58.39 -39.62 -20.29
C GLU A 28 -57.12 -40.46 -20.05
N SER A 29 -57.23 -41.79 -19.87
CA SER A 29 -56.08 -42.67 -19.61
C SER A 29 -55.51 -43.40 -20.83
N GLU A 30 -56.14 -43.34 -22.00
CA GLU A 30 -55.77 -44.22 -23.14
C GLU A 30 -55.21 -43.52 -24.38
N ASP A 31 -55.15 -42.17 -24.41
CA ASP A 31 -54.65 -41.41 -25.57
C ASP A 31 -53.50 -40.45 -25.18
N ARG A 32 -52.44 -40.99 -24.57
CA ARG A 32 -51.14 -40.30 -24.56
C ARG A 32 -50.21 -40.96 -25.58
N PRO A 33 -50.01 -40.38 -26.78
CA PRO A 33 -48.94 -40.84 -27.65
C PRO A 33 -47.63 -40.71 -26.88
N ALA A 34 -46.87 -41.80 -26.87
CA ALA A 34 -45.51 -41.85 -26.35
C ALA A 34 -44.67 -40.78 -27.05
N LEU A 35 -44.59 -39.60 -26.42
CA LEU A 35 -43.55 -38.63 -26.75
C LEU A 35 -42.25 -39.28 -26.36
N MET A 36 -41.63 -39.86 -27.39
CA MET A 36 -40.26 -40.31 -27.45
C MET A 36 -39.42 -39.30 -26.68
N ASN A 37 -39.00 -39.70 -25.48
CA ASN A 37 -38.00 -38.99 -24.71
C ASN A 37 -36.71 -39.13 -25.50
N GLU A 38 -36.55 -38.27 -26.51
CA GLU A 38 -35.26 -37.98 -27.07
C GLU A 38 -34.45 -37.44 -25.91
N THR A 39 -33.68 -38.34 -25.30
CA THR A 39 -32.56 -38.03 -24.45
C THR A 39 -31.83 -36.89 -25.14
N HIS A 40 -31.94 -35.69 -24.56
CA HIS A 40 -31.02 -34.59 -24.82
C HIS A 40 -29.63 -35.20 -24.70
N ARG A 41 -29.01 -35.56 -25.83
CA ARG A 41 -27.57 -35.66 -25.90
C ARG A 41 -27.13 -34.24 -25.61
N GLU A 42 -26.72 -33.99 -24.38
CA GLU A 42 -25.91 -32.83 -24.07
C GLU A 42 -24.66 -32.96 -24.94
N ASP A 43 -24.66 -32.28 -26.09
CA ASP A 43 -23.46 -32.10 -26.89
C ASP A 43 -22.41 -31.44 -25.98
N PRO A 44 -21.28 -32.12 -25.65
CA PRO A 44 -20.27 -31.57 -24.75
C PRO A 44 -19.50 -30.36 -25.32
N HIS A 45 -19.93 -29.85 -26.47
CA HIS A 45 -19.27 -28.82 -27.26
C HIS A 45 -20.24 -27.69 -27.64
N ALA A 46 -21.07 -27.23 -26.70
CA ALA A 46 -21.70 -25.91 -26.84
C ALA A 46 -20.59 -24.83 -26.84
N PRO A 47 -20.35 -24.11 -27.96
CA PRO A 47 -19.34 -23.07 -27.99
C PRO A 47 -19.71 -22.00 -26.98
N LEU A 48 -18.75 -21.65 -26.11
CA LEU A 48 -18.79 -20.60 -25.09
C LEU A 48 -19.94 -19.60 -25.28
N SER A 49 -20.99 -19.74 -24.47
CA SER A 49 -22.15 -18.86 -24.45
C SER A 49 -21.74 -17.39 -24.52
N TYR A 50 -22.19 -16.68 -25.56
CA TYR A 50 -21.91 -15.26 -25.83
C TYR A 50 -22.20 -14.36 -24.61
N HIS A 51 -23.16 -14.75 -23.77
CA HIS A 51 -23.47 -14.04 -22.53
C HIS A 51 -22.38 -14.17 -21.44
N GLY A 52 -21.69 -15.31 -21.37
CA GLY A 52 -20.54 -15.52 -20.50
C GLY A 52 -19.33 -14.72 -20.97
N ALA A 53 -19.04 -14.75 -22.28
CA ALA A 53 -17.96 -13.96 -22.87
C ALA A 53 -18.16 -12.45 -22.64
N ARG A 54 -19.38 -11.93 -22.84
CA ARG A 54 -19.69 -10.51 -22.60
C ARG A 54 -19.47 -10.10 -21.13
N ARG A 55 -19.86 -10.95 -20.16
CA ARG A 55 -19.63 -10.68 -18.74
C ARG A 55 -18.14 -10.62 -18.39
N ILE A 56 -17.36 -11.55 -18.94
CA ILE A 56 -15.90 -11.58 -18.74
C ILE A 56 -15.26 -10.34 -19.36
N VAL A 57 -15.65 -9.93 -20.57
CA VAL A 57 -15.13 -8.70 -21.20
C VAL A 57 -15.45 -7.46 -20.36
N TRP A 58 -16.68 -7.32 -19.85
CA TRP A 58 -17.04 -6.22 -18.96
C TRP A 58 -16.30 -6.25 -17.63
N LEU A 59 -16.09 -7.43 -17.04
CA LEU A 59 -15.30 -7.58 -15.82
C LEU A 59 -13.84 -7.17 -16.04
N VAL A 60 -13.22 -7.66 -17.11
CA VAL A 60 -11.83 -7.31 -17.47
C VAL A 60 -11.72 -5.82 -17.75
N PHE A 61 -12.68 -5.24 -18.48
CA PHE A 61 -12.72 -3.80 -18.75
C PHE A 61 -12.85 -3.00 -17.44
N PHE A 62 -13.74 -3.39 -16.54
CA PHE A 62 -13.93 -2.72 -15.26
C PHE A 62 -12.69 -2.82 -14.36
N VAL A 63 -12.07 -4.00 -14.29
CA VAL A 63 -10.80 -4.21 -13.56
C VAL A 63 -9.68 -3.36 -14.15
N PHE A 64 -9.59 -3.27 -15.48
CA PHE A 64 -8.59 -2.43 -16.17
C PHE A 64 -8.79 -0.94 -15.89
N ILE A 65 -10.04 -0.46 -15.89
CA ILE A 65 -10.37 0.93 -15.54
C ILE A 65 -10.04 1.20 -14.07
N ILE A 66 -10.40 0.30 -13.14
CA ILE A 66 -10.00 0.44 -11.74
C ILE A 66 -8.48 0.48 -11.60
N TRP A 67 -7.77 -0.39 -12.29
CA TRP A 67 -6.30 -0.43 -12.27
C TRP A 67 -5.69 0.89 -12.76
N LEU A 68 -6.21 1.46 -13.85
CA LEU A 68 -5.79 2.77 -14.36
C LEU A 68 -6.07 3.91 -13.35
N ILE A 69 -7.26 3.91 -12.74
CA ILE A 69 -7.64 4.90 -11.72
C ILE A 69 -6.73 4.79 -10.50
N VAL A 70 -6.51 3.58 -9.99
CA VAL A 70 -5.63 3.33 -8.83
C VAL A 70 -4.20 3.75 -9.14
N ARG A 71 -3.69 3.47 -10.36
CA ARG A 71 -2.36 3.90 -10.79
C ARG A 71 -2.24 5.43 -10.85
N ALA A 72 -3.27 6.12 -11.34
CA ALA A 72 -3.29 7.58 -11.39
C ALA A 72 -3.42 8.22 -9.99
N LEU A 73 -4.20 7.60 -9.09
CA LEU A 73 -4.42 8.07 -7.72
C LEU A 73 -3.35 7.61 -6.72
N GLN A 74 -2.49 6.66 -7.08
CA GLN A 74 -1.43 6.11 -6.23
C GLN A 74 -0.65 7.19 -5.45
N PRO A 75 -0.10 8.26 -6.07
CA PRO A 75 0.64 9.28 -5.33
C PRO A 75 -0.23 10.04 -4.33
N VAL A 76 -1.50 10.28 -4.66
CA VAL A 76 -2.46 10.94 -3.76
C VAL A 76 -2.80 10.04 -2.59
N ILE A 77 -3.11 8.76 -2.84
CA ILE A 77 -3.40 7.76 -1.80
C ILE A 77 -2.20 7.62 -0.85
N LEU A 78 -0.99 7.57 -1.39
CA LEU A 78 0.23 7.47 -0.60
C LEU A 78 0.44 8.72 0.27
N LEU A 79 0.18 9.92 -0.27
CA LEU A 79 0.25 11.18 0.46
C LEU A 79 -0.79 11.22 1.59
N PHE A 80 -2.04 10.82 1.33
CA PHE A 80 -3.07 10.71 2.37
C PHE A 80 -2.69 9.70 3.45
N ALA A 81 -2.16 8.53 3.07
CA ALA A 81 -1.72 7.51 4.02
C ALA A 81 -0.59 8.03 4.92
N LEU A 82 0.40 8.73 4.34
CA LEU A 82 1.50 9.33 5.07
C LEU A 82 1.02 10.43 6.02
N VAL A 83 0.15 11.33 5.55
CA VAL A 83 -0.44 12.39 6.38
C VAL A 83 -1.24 11.81 7.53
N PHE A 84 -2.02 10.75 7.28
CA PHE A 84 -2.82 10.11 8.31
C PHE A 84 -1.93 9.44 9.36
N LEU A 85 -0.85 8.77 8.94
CA LEU A 85 0.15 8.20 9.83
C LEU A 85 0.81 9.30 10.68
N LEU A 86 1.30 10.38 10.06
CA LEU A 86 1.87 11.53 10.78
C LEU A 86 0.87 12.12 11.78
N ALA A 87 -0.38 12.31 11.36
CA ALA A 87 -1.43 12.82 12.24
C ALA A 87 -1.65 11.92 13.45
N MET A 88 -1.64 10.59 13.28
CA MET A 88 -1.74 9.66 14.40
C MET A 88 -0.58 9.81 15.39
N VAL A 89 0.65 9.99 14.89
CA VAL A 89 1.86 10.14 15.72
C VAL A 89 1.87 11.48 16.45
N LEU A 90 1.40 12.54 15.80
CA LEU A 90 1.38 13.91 16.35
C LEU A 90 0.16 14.21 17.24
N ASN A 91 -0.95 13.49 17.06
CA ASN A 91 -2.17 13.70 17.83
C ASN A 91 -2.00 13.55 19.36
N PRO A 92 -1.22 12.59 19.89
CA PRO A 92 -0.89 12.56 21.32
C PRO A 92 -0.30 13.86 21.85
N ILE A 93 0.55 14.54 21.07
CA ILE A 93 1.14 15.83 21.43
C ILE A 93 0.04 16.90 21.50
N VAL A 94 -0.82 16.99 20.49
CA VAL A 94 -1.95 17.93 20.49
C VAL A 94 -2.92 17.68 21.65
N VAL A 95 -3.24 16.40 21.94
CA VAL A 95 -4.08 16.02 23.09
C VAL A 95 -3.41 16.39 24.41
N TRP A 96 -2.09 16.23 24.51
CA TRP A 96 -1.33 16.66 25.69
C TRP A 96 -1.40 18.18 25.85
N LEU A 97 -1.20 18.97 24.79
CA LEU A 97 -1.38 20.43 24.82
C LEU A 97 -2.82 20.82 25.23
N GLN A 98 -3.82 20.09 24.72
CA GLN A 98 -5.22 20.32 25.07
C GLN A 98 -5.50 20.08 26.55
N LYS A 99 -4.88 19.05 27.15
CA LYS A 99 -4.95 18.81 28.60
C LYS A 99 -4.31 19.93 29.42
N HIS A 100 -3.36 20.66 28.85
CA HIS A 100 -2.70 21.83 29.45
C HIS A 100 -3.41 23.16 29.11
N ARG A 101 -4.73 23.12 28.85
CA ARG A 101 -5.58 24.28 28.54
C ARG A 101 -5.28 25.01 27.23
N VAL A 102 -4.51 24.42 26.31
CA VAL A 102 -4.35 24.99 24.96
C VAL A 102 -5.55 24.60 24.10
N PRO A 103 -6.28 25.53 23.46
CA PRO A 103 -7.36 25.18 22.55
C PRO A 103 -6.82 24.36 21.38
N ARG A 104 -7.55 23.33 20.95
CA ARG A 104 -7.10 22.33 19.97
C ARG A 104 -6.51 22.97 18.70
N PHE A 105 -7.13 24.02 18.19
CA PHE A 105 -6.67 24.72 16.99
C PHE A 105 -5.26 25.34 17.18
N VAL A 106 -5.01 25.98 18.31
CA VAL A 106 -3.68 26.53 18.64
C VAL A 106 -2.69 25.40 18.85
N GLY A 107 -3.10 24.30 19.49
CA GLY A 107 -2.24 23.12 19.66
C GLY A 107 -1.80 22.51 18.33
N VAL A 108 -2.70 22.43 17.34
CA VAL A 108 -2.40 21.98 15.97
C VAL A 108 -1.36 22.91 15.33
N ILE A 109 -1.59 24.22 15.37
CA ILE A 109 -0.67 25.20 14.77
C ILE A 109 0.72 25.09 15.39
N LEU A 110 0.83 25.02 16.72
CA LEU A 110 2.10 24.88 17.42
C LEU A 110 2.86 23.61 17.01
N VAL A 111 2.16 22.48 16.93
CA VAL A 111 2.76 21.20 16.52
C VAL A 111 3.23 21.24 15.06
N ILE A 112 2.46 21.87 14.16
CA ILE A 112 2.85 22.03 12.75
C ILE A 112 4.07 22.96 12.62
N PHE A 113 4.10 24.08 13.34
CA PHE A 113 5.27 24.95 13.36
C PHE A 113 6.51 24.24 13.91
N ALA A 114 6.36 23.47 14.99
CA ALA A 114 7.44 22.67 15.54
C ALA A 114 7.95 21.62 14.53
N LEU A 115 7.04 20.93 13.84
CA LEU A 115 7.40 19.98 12.79
C LEU A 115 8.19 20.66 11.65
N ILE A 116 7.68 21.77 11.13
CA ILE A 116 8.35 22.55 10.07
C ILE A 116 9.73 23.01 10.56
N ALA A 117 9.82 23.57 11.76
CA ALA A 117 11.09 24.05 12.31
C ALA A 117 12.12 22.92 12.44
N VAL A 118 11.73 21.75 12.97
CA VAL A 118 12.62 20.59 13.09
C VAL A 118 13.05 20.08 11.72
N THR A 119 12.10 19.88 10.80
CA THR A 119 12.41 19.39 9.44
C THR A 119 13.29 20.36 8.67
N THR A 120 13.01 21.67 8.70
CA THR A 120 13.83 22.69 8.05
C THR A 120 15.22 22.76 8.67
N THR A 121 15.35 22.65 9.99
CA THR A 121 16.66 22.60 10.67
C THR A 121 17.46 21.40 10.19
N ILE A 122 16.87 20.21 10.19
CA ILE A 122 17.53 18.99 9.69
C ILE A 122 17.98 19.18 8.23
N ILE A 123 17.11 19.67 7.36
CA ILE A 123 17.43 19.87 5.94
C ILE A 123 18.58 20.87 5.76
N LEU A 124 18.52 22.04 6.44
CA LEU A 124 19.52 23.10 6.29
C LEU A 124 20.88 22.71 6.86
N PHE A 125 20.94 21.87 7.90
CA PHE A 125 22.20 21.49 8.52
C PHE A 125 22.76 20.16 7.97
N ALA A 126 21.92 19.21 7.57
CA ALA A 126 22.37 17.89 7.09
C ALA A 126 22.66 17.87 5.58
N ILE A 127 21.85 18.55 4.75
CA ILE A 127 21.99 18.46 3.29
C ILE A 127 23.25 19.16 2.77
N PRO A 128 23.61 20.40 3.18
CA PRO A 128 24.76 21.08 2.59
C PRO A 128 26.10 20.36 2.79
N PRO A 129 26.43 19.85 4.00
CA PRO A 129 27.66 19.09 4.18
C PRO A 129 27.65 17.75 3.44
N LEU A 130 26.50 17.07 3.36
CA LEU A 130 26.35 15.86 2.54
C LEU A 130 26.64 16.17 1.06
N ARG A 131 26.10 17.28 0.53
CA ARG A 131 26.38 17.73 -0.83
C ARG A 131 27.87 17.99 -1.04
N ARG A 132 28.54 18.67 -0.10
CA ARG A 132 29.98 18.92 -0.17
C ARG A 132 30.78 17.62 -0.20
N GLN A 133 30.47 16.68 0.69
CA GLN A 133 31.14 15.36 0.72
C GLN A 133 30.92 14.58 -0.57
N LEU A 134 29.71 14.56 -1.12
CA LEU A 134 29.44 13.90 -2.40
C LEU A 134 30.21 14.56 -3.55
N GLN A 135 30.30 15.89 -3.57
CA GLN A 135 31.09 16.63 -4.57
C GLN A 135 32.59 16.35 -4.42
N GLU A 136 33.12 16.34 -3.20
CA GLU A 136 34.51 16.00 -2.90
C GLU A 136 34.84 14.56 -3.28
N LEU A 137 33.95 13.61 -2.97
CA LEU A 137 34.09 12.20 -3.38
C LEU A 137 34.17 12.11 -4.90
N VAL A 138 33.24 12.75 -5.62
CA VAL A 138 33.23 12.76 -7.08
C VAL A 138 34.49 13.41 -7.68
N HIS A 139 34.96 14.52 -7.10
CA HIS A 139 36.15 15.23 -7.61
C HIS A 139 37.47 14.56 -7.23
N SER A 140 37.53 13.86 -6.09
CA SER A 140 38.74 13.21 -5.58
C SER A 140 38.92 11.78 -6.09
N THR A 141 37.85 11.11 -6.52
CA THR A 141 37.88 9.73 -7.02
C THR A 141 38.83 9.52 -8.22
N PRO A 142 38.84 10.38 -9.27
CA PRO A 142 39.79 10.23 -10.38
C PRO A 142 41.25 10.28 -9.92
N ASN A 143 41.57 11.20 -9.01
CA ASN A 143 42.94 11.39 -8.50
C ASN A 143 43.37 10.24 -7.59
N MET A 144 42.47 9.74 -6.73
CA MET A 144 42.72 8.52 -5.94
C MET A 144 42.98 7.31 -6.83
N TRP A 145 42.22 7.15 -7.92
CA TRP A 145 42.41 6.06 -8.87
C TRP A 145 43.77 6.14 -9.58
N GLN A 146 44.18 7.33 -10.00
CA GLN A 146 45.52 7.55 -10.59
C GLN A 146 46.64 7.24 -9.59
N GLY A 147 46.49 7.59 -8.31
CA GLY A 147 47.45 7.26 -7.26
C GLY A 147 47.54 5.76 -6.94
N ILE A 148 46.40 5.05 -6.91
CA ILE A 148 46.35 3.60 -6.74
C ILE A 148 47.01 2.92 -7.95
N ARG A 149 46.69 3.37 -9.17
CA ARG A 149 47.25 2.82 -10.40
C ARG A 149 48.77 3.00 -10.46
N THR A 150 49.29 4.19 -10.20
CA THR A 150 50.74 4.44 -10.25
C THR A 150 51.50 3.57 -9.24
N ARG A 151 50.93 3.34 -8.05
CA ARG A 151 51.48 2.38 -7.08
C ARG A 151 51.45 0.96 -7.61
N ILE A 152 50.30 0.51 -8.13
CA ILE A 152 50.16 -0.83 -8.73
C ILE A 152 51.13 -1.01 -9.91
N GLU A 153 51.25 -0.05 -10.80
CA GLU A 153 52.18 -0.08 -11.94
C GLU A 153 53.63 -0.14 -11.49
N SER A 154 53.99 0.57 -10.41
CA SER A 154 55.34 0.49 -9.83
C SER A 154 55.64 -0.88 -9.20
N LEU A 155 54.65 -1.54 -8.60
CA LEU A 155 54.75 -2.86 -7.99
C LEU A 155 54.71 -4.00 -9.02
N THR A 156 54.07 -3.76 -10.16
CA THR A 156 53.79 -4.77 -11.19
C THR A 156 54.74 -4.65 -12.39
N LYS A 157 55.75 -3.79 -12.30
CA LYS A 157 56.72 -3.52 -13.37
C LYS A 157 57.40 -4.79 -13.90
N ASP A 158 57.59 -5.78 -13.01
CA ASP A 158 58.26 -7.05 -13.31
C ASP A 158 57.29 -8.20 -13.67
N TYR A 159 55.97 -7.98 -13.62
CA TYR A 159 54.94 -9.01 -13.84
C TYR A 159 53.94 -8.62 -14.95
N PRO A 160 54.29 -8.79 -16.25
CA PRO A 160 53.49 -8.29 -17.37
C PRO A 160 52.07 -8.88 -17.46
N LYS A 161 51.84 -10.11 -16.99
CA LYS A 161 50.51 -10.75 -16.98
C LYS A 161 49.51 -10.08 -16.03
N VAL A 162 49.98 -9.48 -14.94
CA VAL A 162 49.13 -8.79 -13.97
C VAL A 162 48.77 -7.40 -14.49
N ARG A 163 49.63 -6.80 -15.34
CA ARG A 163 49.37 -5.53 -16.01
C ARG A 163 48.24 -5.61 -17.05
N GLU A 164 48.14 -6.72 -17.79
CA GLU A 164 47.05 -6.94 -18.76
C GLU A 164 45.70 -7.27 -18.10
N ALA A 165 45.71 -7.80 -16.87
CA ALA A 165 44.50 -8.08 -16.10
C ALA A 165 43.90 -6.82 -15.42
N LEU A 166 44.64 -5.71 -15.39
CA LEU A 166 44.14 -4.46 -14.83
C LEU A 166 43.12 -3.80 -15.77
N PRO A 167 41.99 -3.28 -15.24
CA PRO A 167 41.00 -2.57 -16.05
C PRO A 167 41.64 -1.37 -16.76
N ARG A 168 41.33 -1.21 -18.05
CA ARG A 168 41.85 -0.08 -18.84
C ARG A 168 41.34 1.25 -18.27
N THR A 169 42.21 2.26 -18.24
CA THR A 169 41.90 3.58 -17.67
C THR A 169 40.68 4.24 -18.27
N ASP A 170 40.41 4.00 -19.54
CA ASP A 170 39.33 4.68 -20.27
C ASP A 170 37.96 4.17 -19.83
N GLU A 171 37.85 2.88 -19.50
CA GLU A 171 36.61 2.29 -18.99
C GLU A 171 36.30 2.76 -17.56
N MET A 172 37.32 2.88 -16.69
CA MET A 172 37.12 3.35 -15.32
C MET A 172 36.92 4.86 -15.25
N THR A 173 37.62 5.64 -16.08
CA THR A 173 37.38 7.09 -16.18
C THR A 173 35.98 7.37 -16.74
N GLY A 174 35.52 6.56 -17.70
CA GLY A 174 34.15 6.61 -18.19
C GLY A 174 33.10 6.28 -17.12
N LYS A 175 33.33 5.24 -16.30
CA LYS A 175 32.43 4.89 -15.17
C LYS A 175 32.41 5.96 -14.07
N VAL A 176 33.56 6.53 -13.73
CA VAL A 176 33.66 7.63 -12.76
C VAL A 176 33.01 8.89 -13.29
N GLY A 177 33.19 9.22 -14.58
CA GLY A 177 32.50 10.32 -15.24
C GLY A 177 30.97 10.14 -15.28
N ALA A 178 30.49 8.92 -15.55
CA ALA A 178 29.07 8.60 -15.50
C ALA A 178 28.50 8.70 -14.07
N ALA A 179 29.23 8.23 -13.06
CA ALA A 179 28.85 8.40 -11.66
C ALA A 179 28.81 9.89 -11.25
N ALA A 180 29.81 10.66 -11.68
CA ALA A 180 29.86 12.11 -11.47
C ALA A 180 28.67 12.83 -12.11
N ALA A 181 28.33 12.49 -13.35
CA ALA A 181 27.18 13.02 -14.07
C ALA A 181 25.86 12.63 -13.38
N THR A 182 25.76 11.42 -12.84
CA THR A 182 24.58 10.95 -12.10
C THR A 182 24.38 11.76 -10.81
N VAL A 183 25.45 11.97 -10.03
CA VAL A 183 25.42 12.81 -8.82
C VAL A 183 25.10 14.27 -9.19
N GLY A 184 25.71 14.81 -10.24
CA GLY A 184 25.43 16.15 -10.73
C GLY A 184 23.96 16.34 -11.13
N ASN A 185 23.40 15.38 -11.91
CA ASN A 185 22.00 15.37 -12.28
C ASN A 185 21.08 15.24 -11.07
N PHE A 186 21.41 14.39 -10.09
CA PHE A 186 20.64 14.26 -8.86
C PHE A 186 20.59 15.59 -8.09
N LEU A 187 21.71 16.31 -7.98
CA LEU A 187 21.77 17.61 -7.31
C LEU A 187 20.96 18.69 -8.05
N LEU A 188 21.02 18.71 -9.38
CA LEU A 188 20.24 19.63 -10.22
C LEU A 188 18.74 19.33 -10.16
N GLN A 189 18.35 18.06 -10.31
CA GLN A 189 16.96 17.62 -10.19
C GLN A 189 16.40 17.86 -8.79
N SER A 190 17.22 17.72 -7.74
CA SER A 190 16.82 18.06 -6.38
C SER A 190 16.49 19.55 -6.23
N THR A 191 17.16 20.41 -6.99
CA THR A 191 16.93 21.87 -6.98
C THR A 191 15.70 22.25 -7.82
N LEU A 192 15.53 21.65 -9.01
CA LEU A 192 14.37 21.88 -9.88
C LEU A 192 13.09 21.24 -9.34
N GLY A 193 13.20 20.12 -8.63
CA GLY A 193 12.11 19.43 -7.95
C GLY A 193 11.53 20.19 -6.76
N LEU A 194 12.18 21.26 -6.29
CA LEU A 194 11.69 22.08 -5.17
C LEU A 194 10.33 22.70 -5.47
N ALA A 195 10.05 23.14 -6.70
CA ALA A 195 8.76 23.75 -7.03
C ALA A 195 7.59 22.76 -6.89
N GLY A 196 7.72 21.55 -7.43
CA GLY A 196 6.71 20.47 -7.27
C GLY A 196 6.67 19.90 -5.86
N GLY A 197 7.82 19.84 -5.18
CA GLY A 197 7.95 19.42 -3.79
C GLY A 197 7.28 20.38 -2.82
N VAL A 198 7.39 21.70 -3.03
CA VAL A 198 6.73 22.72 -2.21
C VAL A 198 5.22 22.62 -2.34
N ALA A 199 4.68 22.49 -3.54
CA ALA A 199 3.23 22.31 -3.72
C ALA A 199 2.72 21.04 -3.00
N SER A 200 3.44 19.93 -3.14
CA SER A 200 3.10 18.66 -2.46
C SER A 200 3.22 18.77 -0.94
N ALA A 201 4.25 19.45 -0.45
CA ALA A 201 4.46 19.69 0.98
C ALA A 201 3.39 20.62 1.56
N LEU A 202 3.00 21.68 0.85
CA LEU A 202 1.90 22.56 1.24
C LEU A 202 0.58 21.80 1.31
N LEU A 203 0.28 20.95 0.31
CA LEU A 203 -0.88 20.07 0.35
C LEU A 203 -0.82 19.10 1.53
N ALA A 204 0.34 18.47 1.78
CA ALA A 204 0.52 17.57 2.91
C ALA A 204 0.31 18.29 4.26
N ILE A 205 0.86 19.50 4.42
CA ILE A 205 0.69 20.33 5.61
C ILE A 205 -0.79 20.72 5.78
N LEU A 206 -1.45 21.16 4.71
CA LEU A 206 -2.87 21.52 4.76
C LEU A 206 -3.74 20.33 5.18
N LEU A 207 -3.51 19.17 4.57
CA LEU A 207 -4.21 17.93 4.93
C LEU A 207 -3.89 17.52 6.38
N LEU A 208 -2.64 17.65 6.82
CA LEU A 208 -2.23 17.33 8.19
C LEU A 208 -2.93 18.24 9.20
N VAL A 209 -3.00 19.55 8.93
CA VAL A 209 -3.77 20.51 9.74
C VAL A 209 -5.24 20.09 9.78
N PHE A 210 -5.85 19.77 8.64
CA PHE A 210 -7.24 19.35 8.57
C PHE A 210 -7.51 18.09 9.40
N VAL A 211 -6.70 17.04 9.23
CA VAL A 211 -6.83 15.77 9.97
C VAL A 211 -6.65 15.97 11.48
N LEU A 212 -5.66 16.78 11.87
CA LEU A 212 -5.29 16.98 13.27
C LEU A 212 -6.28 17.91 14.00
N ALA A 213 -6.76 18.95 13.31
CA ALA A 213 -7.78 19.86 13.82
C ALA A 213 -9.14 19.17 13.96
N ASN A 214 -9.54 18.37 12.98
CA ASN A 214 -10.82 17.66 13.01
C ASN A 214 -10.72 16.24 12.42
N PRO A 215 -10.47 15.21 13.24
CA PRO A 215 -10.36 13.82 12.77
C PRO A 215 -11.71 13.16 12.49
N ARG A 216 -12.83 13.79 12.92
CA ARG A 216 -14.17 13.21 12.83
C ARG A 216 -14.61 12.89 11.39
N PRO A 217 -14.43 13.77 10.38
CA PRO A 217 -14.90 13.52 9.02
C PRO A 217 -14.24 12.29 8.39
N LEU A 218 -12.94 12.09 8.64
CA LEU A 218 -12.19 10.96 8.06
C LEU A 218 -12.58 9.63 8.70
N VAL A 219 -12.73 9.61 10.02
CA VAL A 219 -13.22 8.41 10.73
C VAL A 219 -14.66 8.11 10.32
N ALA A 220 -15.50 9.13 10.18
CA ALA A 220 -16.88 8.98 9.71
C ALA A 220 -16.94 8.45 8.28
N ALA A 221 -16.11 8.97 7.37
CA ALA A 221 -16.02 8.48 5.98
C ALA A 221 -15.58 7.01 5.93
N TYR A 222 -14.56 6.62 6.72
CA TYR A 222 -14.15 5.22 6.82
C TYR A 222 -15.29 4.31 7.35
N LEU A 223 -15.99 4.75 8.39
CA LEU A 223 -17.12 4.00 8.95
C LEU A 223 -18.35 4.00 8.03
N ALA A 224 -18.49 4.97 7.13
CA ALA A 224 -19.56 5.03 6.13
C ALA A 224 -19.35 4.01 5.00
N LEU A 225 -18.09 3.66 4.69
CA LEU A 225 -17.76 2.58 3.75
C LEU A 225 -18.10 1.19 4.31
N ALA A 226 -18.19 1.05 5.64
CA ALA A 226 -18.54 -0.20 6.28
C ALA A 226 -20.07 -0.40 6.32
N PRO A 227 -20.59 -1.59 5.96
CA PRO A 227 -22.01 -1.90 6.13
C PRO A 227 -22.46 -1.75 7.59
N ASP A 228 -23.70 -1.31 7.80
CA ASP A 228 -24.24 -0.99 9.14
C ASP A 228 -24.00 -2.09 10.18
N ARG A 229 -24.14 -3.36 9.77
CA ARG A 229 -23.94 -4.55 10.61
C ARG A 229 -22.53 -4.66 11.20
N TYR A 230 -21.52 -4.11 10.53
CA TYR A 230 -20.10 -4.21 10.93
C TYR A 230 -19.52 -2.89 11.44
N ARG A 231 -20.30 -1.80 11.53
CA ARG A 231 -19.79 -0.47 11.92
C ARG A 231 -19.09 -0.47 13.29
N GLU A 232 -19.67 -1.14 14.28
CA GLU A 232 -19.08 -1.21 15.62
C GLU A 232 -17.78 -2.06 15.63
N GLN A 233 -17.75 -3.14 14.85
CA GLN A 233 -16.54 -3.95 14.69
C GLN A 233 -15.43 -3.16 13.96
N ALA A 234 -15.77 -2.47 12.88
CA ALA A 234 -14.86 -1.59 12.14
C ALA A 234 -14.28 -0.49 13.04
N ARG A 235 -15.12 0.14 13.88
CA ARG A 235 -14.68 1.14 14.85
C ARG A 235 -13.69 0.58 15.87
N ARG A 236 -13.96 -0.60 16.43
CA ARG A 236 -13.06 -1.26 17.40
C ARG A 236 -11.73 -1.65 16.76
N THR A 237 -11.78 -2.18 15.53
CA THR A 237 -10.58 -2.54 14.75
C THR A 237 -9.75 -1.31 14.46
N LEU A 238 -10.37 -0.22 13.97
CA LEU A 238 -9.68 1.04 13.71
C LEU A 238 -9.01 1.59 14.98
N ALA A 239 -9.73 1.60 16.11
CA ALA A 239 -9.17 2.06 17.38
C ALA A 239 -7.99 1.18 17.86
N ARG A 240 -8.04 -0.14 17.60
CA ARG A 240 -6.94 -1.05 17.92
C ARG A 240 -5.71 -0.80 17.03
N MET A 241 -5.92 -0.67 15.73
CA MET A 241 -4.88 -0.31 14.76
C MET A 241 -4.21 1.01 15.12
N MET A 242 -5.00 2.04 15.46
CA MET A 242 -4.48 3.34 15.91
C MET A 242 -3.58 3.21 17.14
N ARG A 243 -4.01 2.45 18.17
CA ARG A 243 -3.18 2.24 19.37
C ARG A 243 -1.87 1.51 19.07
N GLN A 244 -1.92 0.48 18.23
CA GLN A 244 -0.73 -0.26 17.81
C GLN A 244 0.23 0.61 16.99
N MET A 245 -0.31 1.43 16.08
CA MET A 245 0.48 2.35 15.26
C MET A 245 1.20 3.40 16.12
N ILE A 246 0.52 3.95 17.12
CA ILE A 246 1.12 4.90 18.07
C ILE A 246 2.23 4.22 18.90
N ALA A 247 1.99 2.99 19.36
CA ALA A 247 3.00 2.24 20.12
C ALA A 247 4.24 1.91 19.27
N TRP A 248 4.03 1.49 18.02
CA TRP A 248 5.10 1.24 17.05
C TRP A 248 5.88 2.51 16.72
N ALA A 249 5.21 3.61 16.38
CA ALA A 249 5.86 4.87 16.07
C ALA A 249 6.66 5.43 17.25
N ARG A 250 6.18 5.25 18.49
CA ARG A 250 6.95 5.57 19.69
C ARG A 250 8.19 4.68 19.82
N GLY A 251 8.06 3.39 19.53
CA GLY A 251 9.19 2.45 19.51
C GLY A 251 10.26 2.85 18.49
N VAL A 252 9.85 3.13 17.25
CA VAL A 252 10.71 3.62 16.15
C VAL A 252 11.39 4.93 16.54
N ALA A 253 10.65 5.89 17.09
CA ALA A 253 11.23 7.16 17.52
C ALA A 253 12.28 6.98 18.64
N ILE A 254 12.01 6.13 19.64
CA ILE A 254 12.97 5.81 20.69
C ILE A 254 14.19 5.11 20.10
N ASN A 255 13.99 4.12 19.24
CA ASN A 255 15.08 3.39 18.61
C ASN A 255 15.93 4.32 17.74
N GLY A 256 15.30 5.20 16.96
CA GLY A 256 15.99 6.20 16.16
C GLY A 256 16.83 7.14 17.02
N VAL A 257 16.31 7.60 18.17
CA VAL A 257 17.10 8.45 19.10
C VAL A 257 18.31 7.68 19.64
N ILE A 258 18.11 6.42 20.06
CA ILE A 258 19.20 5.58 20.57
C ILE A 258 20.25 5.37 19.47
N THR A 259 19.83 4.98 18.27
CA THR A 259 20.71 4.76 17.11
C THR A 259 21.46 6.04 16.74
N GLY A 260 20.77 7.18 16.65
CA GLY A 260 21.37 8.45 16.28
C GLY A 260 22.35 8.98 17.32
N VAL A 261 22.01 8.91 18.62
CA VAL A 261 22.93 9.27 19.71
C VAL A 261 24.11 8.31 19.77
N SER A 262 23.90 7.01 19.57
CA SER A 262 24.97 6.02 19.55
C SER A 262 25.95 6.29 18.41
N ILE A 263 25.47 6.45 17.17
CA ILE A 263 26.31 6.76 16.02
C ILE A 263 27.02 8.10 16.21
N GLY A 264 26.30 9.14 16.64
CA GLY A 264 26.87 10.47 16.86
C GLY A 264 27.94 10.47 17.95
N SER A 265 27.69 9.82 19.09
CA SER A 265 28.65 9.74 20.18
C SER A 265 29.89 8.92 19.80
N LEU A 266 29.71 7.78 19.13
CA LEU A 266 30.81 6.91 18.71
C LEU A 266 31.73 7.61 17.70
N LEU A 267 31.16 8.25 16.67
CA LEU A 267 31.96 8.97 15.67
C LEU A 267 32.64 10.21 16.26
N TRP A 268 31.98 10.89 17.20
CA TRP A 268 32.57 12.03 17.90
C TRP A 268 33.77 11.59 18.74
N LEU A 269 33.67 10.46 19.45
CA LEU A 269 34.78 9.89 20.23
C LEU A 269 35.96 9.46 19.35
N VAL A 270 35.71 8.91 18.16
CA VAL A 270 36.75 8.51 17.20
C VAL A 270 37.37 9.73 16.47
N GLY A 271 36.78 10.92 16.61
CA GLY A 271 37.25 12.13 15.94
C GLY A 271 36.85 12.21 14.46
N VAL A 272 35.87 11.42 14.02
CA VAL A 272 35.37 11.44 12.65
C VAL A 272 34.44 12.64 12.47
N GLN A 273 34.89 13.63 11.71
CA GLN A 273 34.01 14.67 11.17
C GLN A 273 33.26 14.07 9.97
N PRO A 274 31.91 14.15 9.84
CA PRO A 274 30.89 14.80 10.68
C PRO A 274 30.00 13.85 11.52
N ALA A 275 30.37 13.60 12.78
CA ALA A 275 29.62 12.74 13.71
C ALA A 275 28.12 13.07 13.85
N LEU A 276 27.76 14.34 14.01
CA LEU A 276 26.36 14.79 14.18
C LEU A 276 25.49 14.43 12.97
N ILE A 277 26.04 14.51 11.77
CA ILE A 277 25.29 14.28 10.53
C ILE A 277 24.95 12.80 10.41
N PHE A 278 25.92 11.92 10.65
CA PHE A 278 25.69 10.49 10.66
C PHE A 278 24.75 10.07 11.79
N GLY A 279 24.80 10.73 12.95
CA GLY A 279 23.81 10.54 14.01
C GLY A 279 22.39 10.89 13.56
N VAL A 280 22.21 12.03 12.89
CA VAL A 280 20.90 12.42 12.31
C VAL A 280 20.46 11.43 11.22
N PHE A 281 21.36 10.98 10.35
CA PHE A 281 21.02 9.96 9.35
C PHE A 281 20.66 8.62 9.97
N GLY A 282 21.34 8.21 11.04
CA GLY A 282 20.98 7.02 11.79
C GLY A 282 19.59 7.14 12.42
N PHE A 283 19.28 8.30 13.01
CA PHE A 283 17.95 8.59 13.53
C PHE A 283 16.87 8.52 12.44
N LEU A 284 17.10 9.17 11.29
CA LEU A 284 16.15 9.19 10.18
C LEU A 284 16.04 7.84 9.48
N GLY A 285 17.14 7.10 9.40
CA GLY A 285 17.21 5.78 8.79
C GLY A 285 16.28 4.78 9.45
N GLU A 286 16.04 4.91 10.75
CA GLU A 286 15.10 4.05 11.48
C GLU A 286 13.63 4.22 11.03
N PHE A 287 13.28 5.36 10.43
CA PHE A 287 11.95 5.58 9.85
C PHE A 287 11.80 5.00 8.45
N LEU A 288 12.91 4.67 7.78
CA LEU A 288 12.92 3.95 6.52
C LEU A 288 12.94 2.44 6.86
N PRO A 289 11.97 1.63 6.40
CA PRO A 289 12.01 0.21 6.67
C PRO A 289 13.30 -0.42 6.11
N ASN A 290 14.03 -1.12 6.98
CA ASN A 290 15.20 -1.94 6.63
C ASN A 290 14.78 -3.24 5.94
#